data_AF-A0A6V7CQG2-F1
#
_entry.id   AF-A0A6V7CQG2-F1
#
_cell.length_a   1.000
_cell.length_b   1.000
_cell.length_c   1.000
_cell.angle_alpha   90.00
_cell.angle_beta   90.00
_cell.angle_gamma   90.00
#
_symmetry.space_group_name_H-M   'P 1'
#
loop_
_entity.id
_entity.type
_entity.pdbx_description
1 polymer ?
#
loop_
_entity_poly.entity_id
_entity_poly.type
_entity_poly.pdbx_seq_one_letter_code
_entity_poly.pdbx_strand_id
1 'polypeptide(L)'
;MRTHGTLTRWNPDRGFGFITPAQPGDEVFVHISAFPRSADAPRIGELISFEIEPGKDGRQQAVRVMRAGAHAPTHDAPVRRNTARMAPAKRQIGLGKVLLMMLVLGGGAFAYQQRDYLIDVFTPASALEQMSSPTRPVATPASAPTAHYSCGGRTHCSQMTSCDDATYVLQHCPNTEMDGDHDGVPCEQQWCR
;
A
#
# COMPACT_ATOMS: atom_id res chain seq x y z
N MET A 1 -18.00 -18.24 -36.16
CA MET A 1 -18.53 -16.86 -36.32
C MET A 1 -18.34 -16.14 -34.99
N ARG A 2 -17.96 -14.85 -35.00
CA ARG A 2 -17.83 -14.08 -33.75
C ARG A 2 -19.19 -13.49 -33.36
N THR A 3 -19.49 -13.56 -32.08
CA THR A 3 -20.65 -12.93 -31.45
C THR A 3 -20.16 -11.93 -30.40
N HIS A 4 -21.03 -11.01 -29.99
CA HIS A 4 -20.78 -10.08 -28.91
C HIS A 4 -21.82 -10.29 -27.82
N GLY A 5 -21.44 -10.01 -26.58
CA GLY A 5 -22.31 -10.17 -25.42
C GLY A 5 -21.69 -9.54 -24.19
N THR A 6 -22.41 -9.65 -23.08
CA THR A 6 -22.03 -9.05 -21.81
C THR A 6 -21.77 -10.14 -20.78
N LEU A 7 -20.67 -10.03 -20.05
CA LEU A 7 -20.37 -10.95 -18.95
C LEU A 7 -21.32 -10.67 -17.78
N THR A 8 -22.32 -11.52 -17.54
CA THR A 8 -23.32 -11.28 -16.49
C THR A 8 -22.95 -11.92 -15.16
N ARG A 9 -22.19 -13.02 -15.19
CA ARG A 9 -21.76 -13.74 -13.99
C ARG A 9 -20.29 -14.13 -14.10
N TRP A 10 -19.56 -13.97 -13.01
CA TRP A 10 -18.15 -14.34 -12.92
C TRP A 10 -17.84 -14.88 -11.52
N ASN A 11 -17.16 -16.03 -11.45
CA ASN A 11 -16.60 -16.57 -10.22
C ASN A 11 -15.07 -16.54 -10.33
N PRO A 12 -14.38 -15.65 -9.57
CA PRO A 12 -12.94 -15.50 -9.64
C PRO A 12 -12.19 -16.71 -9.06
N ASP A 13 -12.71 -17.32 -7.99
CA ASP A 13 -12.05 -18.44 -7.30
C ASP A 13 -11.97 -19.68 -8.19
N ARG A 14 -13.04 -19.95 -8.95
CA ARG A 14 -13.13 -21.08 -9.88
C ARG A 14 -12.76 -20.71 -11.32
N GLY A 15 -12.54 -19.43 -11.63
CA GLY A 15 -12.10 -18.96 -12.93
C GLY A 15 -13.09 -19.19 -14.08
N PHE A 16 -14.40 -19.12 -13.84
CA PHE A 16 -15.40 -19.26 -14.90
C PHE A 16 -16.57 -18.30 -14.74
N GLY A 17 -17.34 -18.12 -15.81
CA GLY A 17 -18.51 -17.25 -15.82
C GLY A 17 -19.49 -17.60 -16.93
N PHE A 18 -20.47 -16.71 -17.09
CA PHE A 18 -21.51 -16.82 -18.11
C PHE A 18 -21.68 -15.49 -18.83
N ILE A 19 -21.81 -15.59 -20.15
CA ILE A 19 -21.96 -14.47 -21.06
C ILE A 19 -23.36 -14.51 -21.64
N THR A 20 -24.09 -13.40 -21.54
CA THR A 20 -25.35 -13.23 -22.24
C THR A 20 -25.06 -12.67 -23.64
N PRO A 21 -25.30 -13.44 -24.72
CA PRO A 21 -25.11 -12.94 -26.07
C PRO A 21 -26.10 -11.81 -26.37
N ALA A 22 -25.73 -10.90 -27.27
CA ALA A 22 -26.62 -9.83 -27.72
C ALA A 22 -27.79 -10.36 -28.60
N GLN A 23 -27.63 -11.56 -29.15
CA GLN A 23 -28.70 -12.28 -29.83
C GLN A 23 -29.51 -13.08 -28.80
N PRO A 24 -30.84 -13.21 -28.98
CA PRO A 24 -31.66 -14.03 -28.10
C PRO A 24 -31.19 -15.49 -28.13
N GLY A 25 -30.90 -16.05 -26.95
CA GLY A 25 -30.38 -17.40 -26.81
C GLY A 25 -29.98 -17.70 -25.37
N ASP A 26 -29.45 -18.90 -25.16
CA ASP A 26 -28.95 -19.35 -23.86
C ASP A 26 -27.66 -18.62 -23.47
N GLU A 27 -27.40 -18.55 -22.16
CA GLU A 27 -26.12 -18.06 -21.66
C GLU A 27 -24.97 -18.98 -22.07
N VAL A 28 -23.89 -18.37 -22.55
CA VAL A 28 -22.70 -19.11 -23.01
C VAL A 28 -21.70 -19.20 -21.88
N PHE A 29 -21.22 -20.41 -21.61
CA PHE A 29 -20.20 -20.65 -20.59
C PHE A 29 -18.84 -20.09 -21.03
N VAL A 30 -18.11 -19.45 -20.13
CA VAL A 30 -16.75 -18.96 -20.40
C VAL A 30 -15.79 -19.36 -19.29
N HIS A 31 -14.59 -19.78 -19.67
CA HIS A 31 -13.50 -20.09 -18.74
C HIS A 31 -12.42 -19.01 -18.80
N ILE A 32 -11.68 -18.79 -17.72
CA ILE A 32 -10.60 -17.78 -17.63
C ILE A 32 -9.54 -17.99 -18.72
N SER A 33 -9.30 -19.24 -19.13
CA SER A 33 -8.36 -19.57 -20.21
C SER A 33 -8.78 -19.06 -21.59
N ALA A 34 -10.06 -18.72 -21.79
CA ALA A 34 -10.56 -18.16 -23.04
C ALA A 34 -10.29 -16.65 -23.14
N PHE A 35 -10.02 -15.98 -22.01
CA PHE A 35 -9.61 -14.59 -21.97
C PHE A 35 -8.14 -14.44 -22.36
N PRO A 36 -7.74 -13.29 -22.92
CA PRO A 36 -6.34 -13.00 -23.16
C PRO A 36 -5.58 -13.01 -21.82
N ARG A 37 -4.28 -13.31 -21.87
CA ARG A 37 -3.37 -13.21 -20.71
C ARG A 37 -3.16 -11.74 -20.31
N SER A 38 -4.21 -11.09 -19.87
CA SER A 38 -4.21 -9.76 -19.28
C SER A 38 -4.15 -9.92 -17.77
N ALA A 39 -3.50 -8.99 -17.07
CA ALA A 39 -3.38 -9.01 -15.62
C ALA A 39 -4.73 -8.79 -14.91
N ASP A 40 -5.73 -8.25 -15.61
CA ASP A 40 -7.04 -7.94 -15.04
C ASP A 40 -8.00 -9.14 -15.08
N ALA A 41 -8.68 -9.39 -13.97
CA ALA A 41 -9.81 -10.33 -13.94
C ALA A 41 -10.97 -9.85 -14.85
N PRO A 42 -11.78 -10.76 -15.40
CA PRO A 42 -13.01 -10.40 -16.10
C PRO A 42 -13.98 -9.63 -15.18
N ARG A 43 -14.59 -8.55 -15.68
CA ARG A 43 -15.54 -7.75 -14.90
C ARG A 43 -16.97 -8.07 -15.29
N ILE A 44 -17.84 -8.22 -14.30
CA ILE A 44 -19.28 -8.35 -14.54
C ILE A 44 -19.79 -7.04 -15.17
N GLY A 45 -20.62 -7.15 -16.20
CA GLY A 45 -21.10 -6.02 -17.01
C GLY A 45 -20.17 -5.64 -18.17
N GLU A 46 -19.03 -6.31 -18.33
CA GLU A 46 -18.08 -6.02 -19.42
C GLU A 46 -18.60 -6.53 -20.77
N LEU A 47 -18.52 -5.66 -21.79
CA LEU A 47 -18.82 -6.02 -23.17
C LEU A 47 -17.62 -6.76 -23.78
N ILE A 48 -17.88 -7.96 -24.29
CA ILE A 48 -16.85 -8.84 -24.85
C ILE A 48 -17.31 -9.45 -26.18
N SER A 49 -16.36 -9.67 -27.07
CA SER A 49 -16.56 -10.43 -28.31
C SER A 49 -15.94 -11.80 -28.18
N PHE A 50 -16.64 -12.84 -28.59
CA PHE A 50 -16.22 -14.23 -28.42
C PHE A 50 -16.71 -15.09 -29.58
N GLU A 51 -16.12 -16.26 -29.73
CA GLU A 51 -16.57 -17.31 -30.65
C GLU A 51 -17.23 -18.42 -29.83
N ILE A 52 -18.30 -19.02 -30.36
CA ILE A 52 -19.01 -20.11 -29.70
C ILE A 52 -18.53 -21.43 -30.29
N GLU A 53 -18.01 -22.31 -29.45
CA GLU A 53 -17.62 -23.68 -29.79
C GLU A 53 -18.34 -24.67 -28.85
N PRO A 54 -18.67 -25.89 -29.32
CA PRO A 54 -19.18 -26.94 -28.44
C PRO A 54 -18.08 -27.40 -27.48
N GLY A 55 -18.32 -27.26 -26.18
CA GLY A 55 -17.42 -27.75 -25.14
C GLY A 55 -17.43 -29.27 -25.01
N LYS A 56 -16.53 -29.80 -24.18
CA LYS A 56 -16.40 -31.25 -23.93
C LYS A 56 -17.68 -31.88 -23.37
N ASP A 57 -18.48 -31.09 -22.66
CA ASP A 57 -19.72 -31.52 -22.02
C ASP A 57 -20.95 -31.31 -22.92
N GLY A 58 -20.75 -30.96 -24.20
CA GLY A 58 -21.81 -30.65 -25.16
C GLY A 58 -22.47 -29.28 -24.97
N ARG A 59 -22.09 -28.52 -23.94
CA ARG A 59 -22.57 -27.15 -23.71
C ARG A 59 -21.82 -26.14 -24.59
N GLN A 60 -22.48 -25.05 -24.95
CA GLN A 60 -21.85 -23.96 -25.69
C GLN A 60 -20.82 -23.25 -24.81
N GLN A 61 -19.58 -23.16 -25.31
CA GLN A 61 -18.47 -22.51 -24.64
C GLN A 61 -17.93 -21.35 -25.49
N ALA A 62 -17.69 -20.22 -24.83
CA ALA A 62 -17.02 -19.09 -25.41
C ALA A 62 -15.51 -19.31 -25.45
N VAL A 63 -14.94 -19.15 -26.63
CA VAL A 63 -13.50 -19.22 -26.90
C VAL A 63 -13.02 -17.92 -27.56
N ARG A 64 -11.70 -17.69 -27.51
CA ARG A 64 -11.04 -16.54 -28.15
C ARG A 64 -11.70 -15.20 -27.78
N VAL A 65 -11.94 -14.99 -26.49
CA VAL A 65 -12.60 -13.80 -25.97
C VAL A 65 -11.71 -12.58 -26.20
N MET A 66 -12.32 -11.50 -26.69
CA MET A 66 -11.71 -10.20 -26.89
C MET A 66 -12.51 -9.17 -26.09
N ARG A 67 -11.82 -8.43 -25.23
CA ARG A 67 -12.43 -7.35 -24.45
C ARG A 67 -12.68 -6.17 -25.36
N ALA A 68 -13.93 -5.70 -25.44
CA ALA A 68 -14.30 -4.59 -26.32
C ALA A 68 -13.85 -3.26 -25.69
N GLY A 69 -12.54 -3.02 -25.72
CA GLY A 69 -11.91 -1.83 -25.16
C GLY A 69 -12.03 -1.80 -23.64
N ALA A 70 -10.89 -1.99 -22.97
CA ALA A 70 -10.68 -1.50 -21.62
C ALA A 70 -11.32 -0.11 -21.53
N HIS A 71 -12.46 -0.01 -20.83
CA HIS A 71 -13.12 1.26 -20.70
C HIS A 71 -12.13 2.21 -20.05
N ALA A 72 -11.97 3.34 -20.73
CA ALA A 72 -11.33 4.53 -20.25
C ALA A 72 -11.64 4.72 -18.75
N PRO A 73 -10.66 5.18 -17.96
CA PRO A 73 -10.89 5.43 -16.54
C PRO A 73 -12.16 6.25 -16.43
N THR A 74 -13.16 5.72 -15.71
CA THR A 74 -14.24 6.52 -15.16
C THR A 74 -13.61 7.44 -14.14
N HIS A 75 -12.94 8.47 -14.64
CA HIS A 75 -12.62 9.64 -13.89
C HIS A 75 -13.97 10.28 -13.62
N ASP A 76 -14.31 10.44 -12.34
CA ASP A 76 -15.25 11.45 -11.91
C ASP A 76 -15.04 12.69 -12.78
N ALA A 77 -16.10 13.09 -13.47
CA ALA A 77 -16.12 14.30 -14.25
C ALA A 77 -16.53 15.46 -13.34
N PRO A 78 -15.61 16.33 -12.89
CA PRO A 78 -15.97 17.72 -12.69
C PRO A 78 -15.89 18.41 -14.06
N VAL A 79 -17.07 18.81 -14.53
CA VAL A 79 -17.36 20.02 -15.30
C VAL A 79 -16.15 20.72 -15.95
N ARG A 80 -16.15 20.67 -17.29
CA ARG A 80 -15.52 21.62 -18.21
C ARG A 80 -15.23 23.00 -17.59
N ARG A 81 -13.95 23.41 -17.56
CA ARG A 81 -13.58 24.79 -17.87
C ARG A 81 -12.39 24.83 -18.84
N ASN A 82 -12.73 25.30 -20.04
CA ASN A 82 -11.94 25.92 -21.10
C ASN A 82 -10.43 25.66 -21.16
N THR A 83 -10.08 25.04 -22.28
CA THR A 83 -8.81 25.16 -22.99
C THR A 83 -8.34 26.62 -23.10
N ALA A 84 -7.24 26.92 -22.43
CA ALA A 84 -6.30 27.94 -22.88
C ALA A 84 -4.96 27.25 -23.10
N ARG A 85 -4.49 27.26 -24.36
CA ARG A 85 -3.11 26.91 -24.70
C ARG A 85 -2.18 27.76 -23.84
N MET A 86 -1.36 27.13 -23.00
CA MET A 86 -0.24 27.80 -22.36
C MET A 86 1.03 26.99 -22.60
N ALA A 87 1.98 27.68 -23.25
CA ALA A 87 3.34 27.26 -23.57
C ALA A 87 4.12 26.78 -22.33
N PRO A 88 5.25 26.05 -22.50
CA PRO A 88 6.06 25.60 -21.37
C PRO A 88 6.59 26.80 -20.57
N ALA A 89 6.07 26.98 -19.35
CA ALA A 89 6.50 28.03 -18.44
C ALA A 89 7.88 27.71 -17.87
N LYS A 90 8.87 28.48 -18.32
CA LYS A 90 10.24 28.52 -17.79
C LYS A 90 10.20 28.68 -16.26
N ARG A 91 10.66 27.64 -15.54
CA ARG A 91 10.66 27.54 -14.07
C ARG A 91 11.59 28.59 -13.47
N GLN A 92 11.06 29.76 -13.20
CA GLN A 92 11.76 30.89 -12.59
C GLN A 92 11.74 30.71 -11.07
N ILE A 93 12.93 30.46 -10.49
CA ILE A 93 13.13 30.32 -9.05
C ILE A 93 12.87 31.70 -8.45
N GLY A 94 11.72 31.86 -7.80
CA GLY A 94 11.32 33.13 -7.20
C GLY A 94 12.32 33.59 -6.15
N LEU A 95 12.68 34.88 -6.21
CA LEU A 95 13.65 35.57 -5.35
C LEU A 95 13.47 35.23 -3.86
N GLY A 96 12.24 34.99 -3.40
CA GLY A 96 11.93 34.56 -2.03
C GLY A 96 12.60 33.25 -1.59
N LYS A 97 12.76 32.27 -2.49
CA LYS A 97 13.46 31.01 -2.17
C LYS A 97 14.96 31.20 -1.99
N VAL A 98 15.56 32.10 -2.75
CA VAL A 98 16.98 32.45 -2.62
C VAL A 98 17.22 33.20 -1.31
N LEU A 99 16.33 34.14 -0.98
CA LEU A 99 16.41 34.93 0.24
C LEU A 99 16.24 34.06 1.50
N LEU A 100 15.31 33.09 1.47
CA LEU A 100 15.12 32.13 2.56
C LEU A 100 16.34 31.22 2.73
N MET A 101 16.95 30.75 1.64
CA MET A 101 18.17 29.94 1.72
C MET A 101 19.36 30.73 2.27
N MET A 102 19.52 32.00 1.87
CA MET A 102 20.55 32.89 2.42
C MET A 102 20.32 33.20 3.89
N LEU A 103 19.07 33.34 4.34
CA LEU A 103 18.76 33.58 5.75
C LEU A 103 19.09 32.35 6.61
N VAL A 104 18.80 31.14 6.12
CA VAL A 104 19.17 29.90 6.82
C VAL A 104 20.68 29.71 6.89
N LEU A 105 21.40 29.91 5.77
CA LEU A 105 22.85 29.77 5.72
C LEU A 105 23.56 30.87 6.53
N GLY A 106 23.12 32.13 6.42
CA GLY A 106 23.68 33.26 7.16
C GLY A 106 23.37 33.20 8.66
N GLY A 107 22.14 32.84 9.03
CA GLY A 107 21.75 32.65 10.43
C GLY A 107 22.51 31.50 11.09
N GLY A 108 22.72 30.40 10.36
CA GLY A 108 23.54 29.27 10.81
C GLY A 108 25.00 29.67 11.06
N ALA A 109 25.61 30.45 10.15
CA ALA A 109 26.99 30.91 10.32
C ALA A 109 27.14 31.91 11.49
N PHE A 110 26.18 32.82 11.67
CA PHE A 110 26.19 33.78 12.78
C PHE A 110 26.03 33.08 14.14
N ALA A 111 25.12 32.11 14.25
CA ALA A 111 24.95 31.29 15.45
C ALA A 111 26.20 30.45 15.76
N TYR A 112 26.92 30.01 14.73
CA TYR A 112 28.19 29.28 14.89
C TYR A 112 29.30 30.17 15.45
N GLN A 113 29.42 31.41 14.96
CA GLN A 113 30.41 32.37 15.49
C GLN A 113 30.10 32.86 16.91
N GLN A 114 28.81 32.95 17.29
CA GLN A 114 28.43 33.42 18.63
C GLN A 114 28.63 32.35 19.74
N ARG A 115 28.88 31.10 19.34
CA ARG A 115 29.05 29.96 20.26
C ARG A 115 30.38 29.97 21.02
N ASP A 116 31.43 30.58 20.45
CA ASP A 116 32.75 30.67 21.11
C ASP A 116 32.77 31.64 22.30
N TYR A 117 31.83 32.60 22.38
CA TYR A 117 31.81 33.59 23.47
C TYR A 117 31.08 33.09 24.75
N LEU A 118 30.18 32.12 24.63
CA LEU A 118 29.34 31.68 25.77
C LEU A 118 29.91 30.50 26.56
N ILE A 119 30.95 29.82 26.07
CA ILE A 119 31.52 28.65 26.74
C ILE A 119 32.51 29.03 27.86
N ASP A 120 33.07 30.25 27.86
CA ASP A 120 34.06 30.68 28.87
C ASP A 120 33.45 31.13 30.22
N VAL A 121 32.11 31.29 30.30
CA VAL A 121 31.41 31.71 31.53
C VAL A 121 30.82 30.52 32.30
N PHE A 122 30.67 29.36 31.67
CA PHE A 122 29.89 28.23 32.22
C PHE A 122 30.70 26.98 32.56
N THR A 123 32.03 27.09 32.65
CA THR A 123 32.90 26.06 33.23
C THR A 123 33.24 26.38 34.69
N PRO A 124 32.35 26.10 35.67
CA PRO A 124 32.84 25.96 37.03
C PRO A 124 33.75 24.73 37.07
N ALA A 125 34.97 24.96 37.53
CA ALA A 125 35.99 23.96 37.73
C ALA A 125 35.43 22.73 38.46
N SER A 126 35.64 21.56 37.87
CA SER A 126 35.55 20.27 38.52
C SER A 126 36.56 20.21 39.68
N ALA A 127 36.17 20.60 40.88
CA ALA A 127 36.91 20.29 42.10
C ALA A 127 36.00 20.41 43.33
N LEU A 128 35.81 19.26 43.99
CA LEU A 128 35.31 19.08 45.36
C LEU A 128 33.79 19.26 45.55
N GLU A 129 33.03 18.17 45.40
CA GLU A 129 32.18 17.70 46.50
C GLU A 129 31.63 16.29 46.22
N GLN A 130 32.40 15.35 46.76
CA GLN A 130 32.03 13.98 47.04
C GLN A 130 31.24 13.97 48.36
N MET A 131 30.34 12.99 48.52
CA MET A 131 29.40 12.75 49.64
C MET A 131 28.11 13.58 49.65
N SER A 132 26.97 12.96 49.29
CA SER A 132 26.00 12.47 50.29
C SER A 132 24.72 11.93 49.61
N SER A 133 24.41 10.66 49.81
CA SER A 133 23.04 10.11 49.75
C SER A 133 22.22 10.65 50.94
N PRO A 134 20.85 10.63 51.00
CA PRO A 134 20.01 9.50 50.57
C PRO A 134 18.55 9.80 50.14
N THR A 135 17.85 8.72 49.72
CA THR A 135 16.40 8.43 49.84
C THR A 135 15.38 9.19 48.97
N ARG A 136 14.90 8.45 47.95
CA ARG A 136 13.50 8.24 47.46
C ARG A 136 12.53 9.42 47.36
N PRO A 137 11.78 9.48 46.25
CA PRO A 137 10.36 9.12 46.33
C PRO A 137 9.96 8.01 45.35
N VAL A 138 9.06 7.16 45.84
CA VAL A 138 8.28 6.21 45.04
C VAL A 138 7.39 7.03 44.12
N ALA A 139 7.70 7.06 42.84
CA ALA A 139 6.71 7.22 41.81
C ALA A 139 6.66 5.89 41.06
N THR A 140 5.55 5.19 41.29
CA THR A 140 5.08 4.04 40.54
C THR A 140 5.37 4.20 39.05
N PRO A 141 6.19 3.36 38.41
CA PRO A 141 6.02 3.15 36.99
C PRO A 141 4.72 2.35 36.87
N ALA A 142 3.69 2.98 36.30
CA ALA A 142 2.55 2.25 35.80
C ALA A 142 3.09 1.09 34.95
N SER A 143 2.85 -0.14 35.43
CA SER A 143 3.30 -1.36 34.80
C SER A 143 2.81 -1.36 33.35
N ALA A 144 3.72 -1.12 32.41
CA ALA A 144 3.52 -1.60 31.05
C ALA A 144 3.28 -3.12 31.16
N PRO A 145 2.26 -3.68 30.49
CA PRO A 145 2.08 -5.11 30.50
C PRO A 145 3.35 -5.73 29.92
N THR A 146 4.06 -6.52 30.72
CA THR A 146 5.09 -7.44 30.23
C THR A 146 4.38 -8.44 29.34
N ALA A 147 4.30 -8.13 28.06
CA ALA A 147 3.74 -9.02 27.07
C ALA A 147 4.68 -10.23 26.96
N HIS A 148 4.26 -11.34 27.56
CA HIS A 148 4.97 -12.61 27.45
C HIS A 148 4.71 -13.18 26.05
N TYR A 149 5.64 -12.93 25.14
CA TYR A 149 5.58 -13.45 23.79
C TYR A 149 6.11 -14.89 23.75
N SER A 150 5.32 -15.82 23.20
CA SER A 150 5.66 -17.25 23.13
C SER A 150 5.28 -17.82 21.77
N CYS A 151 6.11 -18.73 21.26
CA CYS A 151 5.92 -19.43 19.98
C CYS A 151 4.80 -20.47 20.07
N GLY A 152 3.56 -20.05 20.34
CA GLY A 152 2.40 -20.93 20.51
C GLY A 152 1.90 -21.62 19.22
N GLY A 153 2.77 -21.84 18.22
CA GLY A 153 2.41 -22.44 16.93
C GLY A 153 1.66 -21.50 15.97
N ARG A 154 1.69 -20.19 16.24
CA ARG A 154 1.06 -19.17 15.41
C ARG A 154 1.91 -18.93 14.19
N THR A 155 1.38 -19.20 12.99
CA THR A 155 2.12 -19.06 11.72
C THR A 155 1.55 -18.01 10.78
N HIS A 156 0.34 -17.49 11.05
CA HIS A 156 -0.39 -16.59 10.16
C HIS A 156 -1.05 -15.42 10.90
N CYS A 157 -1.26 -14.32 10.18
CA CYS A 157 -1.66 -13.01 10.73
C CYS A 157 -2.98 -12.97 11.50
N SER A 158 -3.94 -13.85 11.20
CA SER A 158 -5.21 -13.87 11.95
C SER A 158 -5.09 -14.46 13.36
N GLN A 159 -3.93 -15.02 13.72
CA GLN A 159 -3.66 -15.53 15.08
C GLN A 159 -2.92 -14.55 15.99
N MET A 160 -2.48 -13.40 15.47
CA MET A 160 -1.82 -12.38 16.28
C MET A 160 -2.80 -11.33 16.81
N THR A 161 -2.47 -10.82 18.00
CA THR A 161 -3.27 -9.80 18.70
C THR A 161 -2.56 -8.44 18.76
N SER A 162 -1.30 -8.36 18.31
CA SER A 162 -0.52 -7.13 18.26
C SER A 162 0.58 -7.21 17.20
N CYS A 163 0.98 -6.05 16.67
CA CYS A 163 2.12 -5.91 15.76
C CYS A 163 3.45 -6.32 16.45
N ASP A 164 3.66 -5.93 17.70
CA ASP A 164 4.89 -6.30 18.44
C ASP A 164 5.01 -7.81 18.68
N ASP A 165 3.88 -8.48 18.96
CA ASP A 165 3.81 -9.94 19.10
C ASP A 165 4.09 -10.63 17.75
N ALA A 166 3.59 -10.04 16.66
CA ALA A 166 3.85 -10.51 15.30
C ALA A 166 5.33 -10.43 14.93
N THR A 167 5.98 -9.30 15.22
CA THR A 167 7.42 -9.09 14.98
C THR A 167 8.27 -10.03 15.83
N TYR A 168 7.91 -10.24 17.10
CA TYR A 168 8.62 -11.18 17.96
C TYR A 168 8.57 -12.61 17.39
N VAL A 169 7.39 -13.05 16.96
CA VAL A 169 7.20 -14.40 16.41
C VAL A 169 7.93 -14.58 15.07
N LEU A 170 7.98 -13.54 14.23
CA LEU A 170 8.77 -13.55 12.98
C LEU A 170 10.28 -13.70 13.25
N GLN A 171 10.80 -13.04 14.30
CA GLN A 171 12.23 -13.04 14.60
C GLN A 171 12.71 -14.24 15.44
N HIS A 172 11.84 -14.81 16.28
CA HIS A 172 12.25 -15.78 17.31
C HIS A 172 11.63 -17.18 17.14
N CYS A 173 10.66 -17.38 16.24
CA CYS A 173 9.96 -18.67 16.08
C CYS A 173 10.21 -19.31 14.70
N PRO A 174 10.42 -20.64 14.63
CA PRO A 174 10.57 -21.36 13.36
C PRO A 174 9.21 -21.56 12.64
N ASN A 175 9.23 -21.60 11.30
CA ASN A 175 8.08 -21.85 10.41
C ASN A 175 6.99 -20.76 10.37
N THR A 176 7.39 -19.49 10.42
CA THR A 176 6.51 -18.31 10.32
C THR A 176 6.26 -17.89 8.87
N GLU A 177 4.99 -17.75 8.48
CA GLU A 177 4.54 -17.37 7.12
C GLU A 177 3.69 -16.08 7.17
N MET A 178 4.19 -15.05 7.87
CA MET A 178 3.45 -13.82 8.20
C MET A 178 3.95 -12.58 7.45
N ASP A 179 5.12 -12.71 6.85
CA ASP A 179 5.83 -11.69 6.09
C ASP A 179 5.85 -12.16 4.63
N GLY A 180 4.86 -11.68 3.86
CA GLY A 180 4.60 -12.17 2.51
C GLY A 180 5.64 -11.68 1.49
N ASP A 181 6.13 -10.46 1.68
CA ASP A 181 7.11 -9.79 0.83
C ASP A 181 8.54 -9.80 1.40
N HIS A 182 8.73 -10.40 2.58
CA HIS A 182 10.03 -10.61 3.25
C HIS A 182 10.74 -9.30 3.58
N ASP A 183 9.97 -8.25 3.90
CA ASP A 183 10.48 -6.91 4.19
C ASP A 183 10.79 -6.70 5.70
N GLY A 184 10.48 -7.70 6.53
CA GLY A 184 10.65 -7.69 7.98
C GLY A 184 9.46 -7.12 8.76
N VAL A 185 8.37 -6.74 8.08
CA VAL A 185 7.13 -6.21 8.67
C VAL A 185 6.01 -7.26 8.55
N PRO A 186 5.74 -8.04 9.61
CA PRO A 186 4.67 -9.03 9.54
C PRO A 186 3.30 -8.35 9.56
N CYS A 187 2.34 -8.90 8.82
CA CYS A 187 0.92 -8.51 8.90
C CYS A 187 0.63 -7.02 8.63
N GLU A 188 1.32 -6.44 7.65
CA GLU A 188 1.13 -5.09 7.11
C GLU A 188 -0.35 -4.72 6.83
N GLN A 189 -1.17 -5.71 6.46
CA GLN A 189 -2.55 -5.48 6.05
C GLN A 189 -3.55 -5.45 7.22
N GLN A 190 -3.16 -5.89 8.43
CA GLN A 190 -4.08 -6.04 9.57
C GLN A 190 -3.66 -5.26 10.82
N TRP A 191 -2.37 -5.26 11.20
CA TRP A 191 -1.94 -4.75 12.52
C TRP A 191 -0.77 -3.77 12.45
N CYS A 192 0.21 -4.01 11.58
CA CYS A 192 1.41 -3.18 11.44
C CYS A 192 1.22 -2.16 10.31
N ARG A 193 0.99 -0.89 10.62
CA ARG A 193 0.90 0.21 9.65
C ARG A 193 1.88 1.32 9.99
#